data_AF-A0A1G5GJ44-F1
#
_entry.id   AF-A0A1G5GJ44-F1
#
_cell.length_a   1.000
_cell.length_b   1.000
_cell.length_c   1.000
_cell.angle_alpha   90.00
_cell.angle_beta   90.00
_cell.angle_gamma   90.00
#
_symmetry.space_group_name_H-M   'P 1'
#
loop_
_entity.id
_entity.type
_entity.pdbx_description
1 polymer ?
#
loop_
_entity_poly.entity_id
_entity_poly.type
_entity_poly.pdbx_seq_one_letter_code
_entity_poly.pdbx_strand_id
1 'polypeptide(L)'
;MNGLKELLKHEEEKLQAVKLVVDNRLKDVPDGALRITSTRKSQIQYMHCTEQDKNGQFIKKENQELAFKLAQKSYDQKVQRLVERRIKQINKLSDEYNDNEIEDIYDRLHPVRQKLVIPVEKPWEKRLAEWKDITYVGKEFSENIPVIYTKKGERVRSKSEKIIADTFYDLGIEYKYECPLNLKGVGTVYPDFTILRKRDGKEVYWEHDGRMDDPSYAEKAVRKINSYIANGYFPGDNLIVSFESSGNVLNDRIIKKMIFKYIF
;
A
#
# COMPACT_ATOMS: atom_id res chain seq x y z
N MET A 1 -0.32 1.44 12.30
CA MET A 1 -0.35 1.81 10.86
C MET A 1 -0.82 0.58 10.13
N ASN A 2 -2.08 0.53 9.69
CA ASN A 2 -2.56 -0.74 9.15
C ASN A 2 -1.92 -0.99 7.78
N GLY A 3 -1.49 -2.23 7.56
CA GLY A 3 -0.70 -2.59 6.38
C GLY A 3 0.82 -2.53 6.58
N LEU A 4 1.33 -2.19 7.79
CA LEU A 4 2.78 -2.29 8.05
C LEU A 4 3.31 -3.71 7.83
N LYS A 5 2.53 -4.75 8.18
CA LYS A 5 2.90 -6.15 7.89
C LYS A 5 3.12 -6.43 6.41
N GLU A 6 2.29 -5.86 5.54
CA GLU A 6 2.43 -6.03 4.09
C GLU A 6 3.69 -5.34 3.57
N LEU A 7 3.98 -4.13 4.07
CA LEU A 7 5.23 -3.41 3.74
C LEU A 7 6.47 -4.17 4.22
N LEU A 8 6.42 -4.74 5.43
CA LEU A 8 7.49 -5.57 5.99
C LEU A 8 7.72 -6.82 5.15
N LYS A 9 6.65 -7.50 4.72
CA LYS A 9 6.73 -8.66 3.84
C LYS A 9 7.40 -8.32 2.51
N HIS A 10 7.01 -7.22 1.86
CA HIS A 10 7.63 -6.79 0.60
C HIS A 10 9.12 -6.46 0.76
N GLU A 11 9.51 -5.79 1.85
CA GLU A 11 10.93 -5.54 2.11
C GLU A 11 11.69 -6.84 2.43
N GLU A 12 11.05 -7.80 3.11
CA GLU A 12 11.63 -9.13 3.35
C GLU A 12 11.91 -9.85 2.03
N GLU A 13 10.93 -9.94 1.12
CA GLU A 13 11.06 -10.58 -0.20
C GLU A 13 12.23 -9.99 -1.01
N LYS A 14 12.33 -8.66 -1.03
CA LYS A 14 13.43 -7.94 -1.67
C LYS A 14 14.79 -8.28 -1.02
N LEU A 15 14.87 -8.31 0.30
CA LEU A 15 16.09 -8.64 1.02
C LEU A 15 16.50 -10.11 0.83
N GLN A 16 15.55 -11.03 0.78
CA GLN A 16 15.79 -12.43 0.46
C GLN A 16 16.37 -12.59 -0.96
N ALA A 17 15.85 -11.84 -1.94
CA ALA A 17 16.39 -11.82 -3.31
C ALA A 17 17.84 -11.32 -3.33
N VAL A 18 18.15 -10.25 -2.59
CA VAL A 18 19.54 -9.75 -2.45
C VAL A 18 20.44 -10.78 -1.77
N LYS A 19 19.95 -11.43 -0.71
CA LYS A 19 20.69 -12.49 0.00
C LYS A 19 21.03 -13.64 -0.93
N LEU A 20 20.09 -14.10 -1.75
CA LEU A 20 20.31 -15.17 -2.71
C LEU A 20 21.43 -14.85 -3.71
N VAL A 21 21.45 -13.61 -4.23
CA VAL A 21 22.51 -13.15 -5.15
C VAL A 21 23.88 -13.18 -4.47
N VAL A 22 23.96 -12.63 -3.27
CA VAL A 22 25.21 -12.50 -2.51
C VAL A 22 25.72 -13.86 -2.04
N ASP A 23 24.85 -14.72 -1.51
CA ASP A 23 25.20 -16.08 -1.08
C ASP A 23 25.76 -16.91 -2.23
N ASN A 24 25.16 -16.81 -3.43
CA ASN A 24 25.67 -17.50 -4.62
C ASN A 24 27.05 -16.98 -5.04
N ARG A 25 27.29 -15.67 -4.99
CA ARG A 25 28.60 -15.08 -5.31
C ARG A 25 29.68 -15.46 -4.30
N LEU A 26 29.30 -15.75 -3.05
CA LEU A 26 30.22 -16.09 -1.96
C LEU A 26 30.59 -17.59 -1.89
N LYS A 27 30.02 -18.47 -2.73
CA LYS A 27 30.31 -19.91 -2.72
C LYS A 27 31.76 -20.24 -3.10
N ASP A 28 32.25 -19.67 -4.20
CA ASP A 28 33.53 -20.01 -4.81
C ASP A 28 34.47 -18.78 -4.86
N VAL A 29 34.67 -18.13 -3.71
CA VAL A 29 35.50 -16.93 -3.61
C VAL A 29 36.96 -17.25 -3.27
N PRO A 30 37.93 -16.46 -3.79
CA PRO A 30 39.33 -16.65 -3.46
C PRO A 30 39.60 -16.41 -1.96
N ASP A 31 40.59 -17.10 -1.42
CA ASP A 31 41.05 -16.89 -0.06
C ASP A 31 41.68 -15.49 0.12
N GLY A 32 41.68 -14.98 1.36
CA GLY A 32 42.28 -13.69 1.71
C GLY A 32 41.39 -12.48 1.42
N ALA A 33 42.02 -11.30 1.41
CA ALA A 33 41.41 -10.00 1.22
C ALA A 33 42.24 -9.09 0.31
N LEU A 34 41.58 -8.13 -0.34
CA LEU A 34 42.24 -7.08 -1.09
C LEU A 34 42.58 -5.91 -0.16
N ARG A 35 43.85 -5.49 -0.16
CA ARG A 35 44.27 -4.21 0.41
C ARG A 35 44.78 -3.32 -0.72
N ILE A 36 44.34 -2.07 -0.73
CA ILE A 36 44.79 -1.07 -1.70
C ILE A 36 45.81 -0.16 -1.01
N THR A 37 46.98 -0.01 -1.61
CA THR A 37 48.03 0.90 -1.16
C THR A 37 48.45 1.83 -2.30
N SER A 38 49.17 2.89 -1.99
CA SER A 38 49.76 3.78 -2.99
C SER A 38 51.27 3.89 -2.81
N THR A 39 52.00 4.00 -3.91
CA THR A 39 53.43 4.29 -3.86
C THR A 39 53.67 5.77 -3.54
N ARG A 40 54.92 6.14 -3.24
CA ARG A 40 55.33 7.55 -3.08
C ARG A 40 55.06 8.43 -4.30
N LYS A 41 54.81 7.84 -5.48
CA LYS A 41 54.44 8.54 -6.73
C LYS A 41 52.94 8.46 -7.04
N SER A 42 52.10 8.17 -6.04
CA SER A 42 50.64 8.07 -6.16
C SER A 42 50.12 6.97 -7.11
N GLN A 43 50.93 5.94 -7.39
CA GLN A 43 50.47 4.79 -8.16
C GLN A 43 49.74 3.79 -7.27
N ILE A 44 48.55 3.37 -7.67
CA ILE A 44 47.72 2.40 -6.95
C ILE A 44 48.34 1.00 -7.04
N GLN A 45 48.42 0.31 -5.91
CA GLN A 45 48.87 -1.07 -5.80
C GLN A 45 47.79 -1.92 -5.14
N TYR A 46 47.55 -3.10 -5.72
CA TYR A 46 46.63 -4.09 -5.20
C TYR A 46 47.45 -5.17 -4.46
N MET A 47 47.14 -5.39 -3.20
CA MET A 47 47.82 -6.36 -2.35
C MET A 47 46.85 -7.47 -1.95
N HIS A 48 47.24 -8.73 -2.15
CA HIS A 48 46.51 -9.91 -1.68
C HIS A 48 47.01 -10.29 -0.29
N CYS A 49 46.20 -10.04 0.73
CA CYS A 49 46.52 -10.37 2.12
C CYS A 49 45.83 -11.68 2.52
N THR A 50 46.55 -12.62 3.09
CA THR A 50 46.02 -13.89 3.62
C THR A 50 46.23 -13.98 5.13
N GLU A 51 45.71 -15.01 5.79
CA GLU A 51 45.97 -15.20 7.22
C GLU A 51 47.46 -15.47 7.52
N GLN A 52 48.14 -16.16 6.60
CA GLN A 52 49.55 -16.50 6.69
C GLN A 52 50.47 -15.31 6.34
N ASP A 53 50.04 -14.43 5.43
CA ASP A 53 50.77 -13.23 5.04
C ASP A 53 49.89 -11.98 5.15
N LYS A 54 49.91 -11.39 6.35
CA LYS A 54 49.19 -10.15 6.66
C LYS A 54 49.78 -8.93 5.95
N ASN A 55 51.06 -8.98 5.56
CA ASN A 55 51.70 -7.92 4.79
C ASN A 55 51.29 -7.98 3.32
N GLY A 56 50.90 -9.16 2.84
CA GLY A 56 50.26 -9.39 1.56
C GLY A 56 51.21 -9.29 0.37
N GLN A 57 50.84 -9.99 -0.71
CA GLN A 57 51.62 -10.04 -1.93
C GLN A 57 51.06 -9.11 -3.00
N PHE A 58 51.94 -8.45 -3.75
CA PHE A 58 51.52 -7.55 -4.83
C PHE A 58 50.84 -8.35 -5.97
N ILE A 59 49.62 -7.93 -6.32
CA ILE A 59 48.87 -8.50 -7.45
C ILE A 59 49.35 -7.82 -8.74
N LYS A 60 50.02 -8.61 -9.59
CA LYS A 60 50.48 -8.16 -10.91
C LYS A 60 49.31 -7.85 -11.84
N LYS A 61 49.57 -7.03 -12.86
CA LYS A 61 48.56 -6.60 -13.84
C LYS A 61 47.94 -7.78 -14.60
N GLU A 62 48.70 -8.85 -14.85
CA GLU A 62 48.16 -10.07 -15.47
C GLU A 62 47.11 -10.78 -14.61
N ASN A 63 47.18 -10.62 -13.28
CA ASN A 63 46.29 -11.27 -12.31
C ASN A 63 45.22 -10.32 -11.77
N GLN A 64 44.87 -9.27 -12.51
CA GLN A 64 43.93 -8.24 -12.07
C GLN A 64 42.52 -8.82 -11.76
N GLU A 65 42.15 -9.94 -12.38
CA GLU A 65 40.92 -10.69 -12.05
C GLU A 65 40.85 -11.09 -10.56
N LEU A 66 41.99 -11.44 -9.95
CA LEU A 66 42.05 -11.76 -8.52
C LEU A 66 41.67 -10.55 -7.66
N ALA A 67 42.14 -9.35 -8.02
CA ALA A 67 41.80 -8.12 -7.31
C ALA A 67 40.29 -7.85 -7.40
N PHE A 68 39.67 -8.02 -8.57
CA PHE A 68 38.21 -7.89 -8.73
C PHE A 68 37.44 -8.89 -7.87
N LYS A 69 37.84 -10.17 -7.88
CA LYS A 69 37.19 -11.22 -7.08
C LYS A 69 37.31 -10.94 -5.56
N LEU A 70 38.48 -10.51 -5.09
CA LEU A 70 38.68 -10.15 -3.68
C LEU A 70 37.92 -8.89 -3.26
N ALA A 71 37.85 -7.87 -4.13
CA ALA A 71 37.05 -6.68 -3.89
C ALA A 71 35.56 -7.04 -3.80
N GLN A 72 35.06 -7.81 -4.77
CA GLN A 72 33.68 -8.27 -4.83
C GLN A 72 33.31 -9.10 -3.59
N LYS A 73 34.17 -10.06 -3.19
CA LYS A 73 34.02 -10.83 -1.94
C LYS A 73 33.83 -9.91 -0.73
N SER A 74 34.69 -8.91 -0.56
CA SER A 74 34.63 -8.01 0.60
C SER A 74 33.36 -7.15 0.62
N TYR A 75 32.86 -6.75 -0.55
CA TYR A 75 31.60 -6.04 -0.71
C TYR A 75 30.42 -6.96 -0.38
N ASP A 76 30.38 -8.14 -1.00
CA ASP A 76 29.32 -9.14 -0.83
C ASP A 76 29.22 -9.58 0.64
N GLN A 77 30.33 -9.80 1.34
CA GLN A 77 30.33 -10.09 2.78
C GLN A 77 29.72 -8.97 3.64
N LYS A 78 29.91 -7.69 3.27
CA LYS A 78 29.30 -6.56 3.98
C LYS A 78 27.80 -6.49 3.71
N VAL A 79 27.39 -6.73 2.46
CA VAL A 79 25.97 -6.78 2.08
C VAL A 79 25.28 -7.95 2.77
N GLN A 80 25.86 -9.15 2.76
CA GLN A 80 25.33 -10.34 3.43
C GLN A 80 25.04 -10.08 4.90
N ARG A 81 26.03 -9.57 5.65
CA ARG A 81 25.88 -9.23 7.07
C ARG A 81 24.77 -8.21 7.32
N LEU A 82 24.64 -7.20 6.45
CA LEU A 82 23.58 -6.20 6.57
C LEU A 82 22.21 -6.82 6.32
N VAL A 83 22.07 -7.58 5.24
CA VAL A 83 20.81 -8.18 4.80
C VAL A 83 20.32 -9.21 5.83
N GLU A 84 21.18 -10.08 6.33
CA GLU A 84 20.83 -11.06 7.37
C GLU A 84 20.36 -10.38 8.65
N ARG A 85 21.05 -9.31 9.07
CA ARG A 85 20.62 -8.51 10.22
C ARG A 85 19.25 -7.87 9.98
N ARG A 86 18.99 -7.36 8.77
CA ARG A 86 17.71 -6.73 8.42
C ARG A 86 16.56 -7.73 8.34
N ILE A 87 16.76 -8.89 7.73
CA ILE A 87 15.77 -9.97 7.71
C ILE A 87 15.41 -10.38 9.15
N LYS A 88 16.41 -10.56 10.03
CA LYS A 88 16.13 -10.87 11.44
C LYS A 88 15.31 -9.79 12.15
N GLN A 89 15.58 -8.51 11.87
CA GLN A 89 14.81 -7.39 12.43
C GLN A 89 13.37 -7.38 11.90
N ILE A 90 13.19 -7.61 10.61
CA ILE A 90 11.86 -7.67 9.99
C ILE A 90 11.06 -8.83 10.56
N ASN A 91 11.62 -10.03 10.61
CA ASN A 91 10.91 -11.22 11.10
C ASN A 91 10.47 -11.01 12.55
N LYS A 92 11.37 -10.50 13.40
CA LYS A 92 11.02 -10.17 14.79
C LYS A 92 9.86 -9.17 14.86
N LEU A 93 9.90 -8.10 14.07
CA LEU A 93 8.84 -7.10 14.06
C LEU A 93 7.52 -7.67 13.52
N SER A 94 7.56 -8.47 12.45
CA SER A 94 6.40 -9.11 11.85
C SER A 94 5.69 -10.09 12.81
N ASP A 95 6.46 -10.79 13.64
CA ASP A 95 5.95 -11.73 14.65
C ASP A 95 5.33 -11.01 15.85
N GLU A 96 5.94 -9.92 16.32
CA GLU A 96 5.53 -9.22 17.53
C GLU A 96 4.43 -8.17 17.30
N TYR A 97 4.35 -7.57 16.11
CA TYR A 97 3.45 -6.45 15.82
C TYR A 97 2.07 -6.92 15.32
N ASN A 98 1.00 -6.24 15.73
CA ASN A 98 -0.33 -6.35 15.09
C ASN A 98 -0.99 -4.97 14.95
N ASP A 99 -1.81 -4.81 13.92
CA ASP A 99 -2.40 -3.49 13.62
C ASP A 99 -3.39 -3.00 14.68
N ASN A 100 -4.05 -3.93 15.39
CA ASN A 100 -5.09 -3.63 16.37
C ASN A 100 -4.61 -3.78 17.83
N GLU A 101 -3.30 -3.81 18.10
CA GLU A 101 -2.77 -4.10 19.46
C GLU A 101 -3.33 -3.17 20.55
N ILE A 102 -3.58 -1.90 20.22
CA ILE A 102 -4.14 -0.92 21.17
C ILE A 102 -5.63 -1.20 21.42
N GLU A 103 -6.40 -1.48 20.38
CA GLU A 103 -7.83 -1.82 20.46
C GLU A 103 -8.03 -3.13 21.24
N ASP A 104 -7.21 -4.14 20.95
CA ASP A 104 -7.19 -5.45 21.61
C ASP A 104 -7.07 -5.35 23.14
N ILE A 105 -6.36 -4.34 23.67
CA ILE A 105 -6.24 -4.13 25.12
C ILE A 105 -7.62 -3.86 25.72
N TYR A 106 -8.43 -3.01 25.09
CA TYR A 106 -9.79 -2.70 25.54
C TYR A 106 -10.73 -3.89 25.33
N ASP A 107 -10.63 -4.55 24.17
CA ASP A 107 -11.51 -5.68 23.83
C ASP A 107 -11.31 -6.89 24.77
N ARG A 108 -10.09 -7.08 25.28
CA ARG A 108 -9.77 -8.14 26.26
C ARG A 108 -10.17 -7.79 27.69
N LEU A 109 -10.61 -6.56 27.98
CA LEU A 109 -11.11 -6.21 29.31
C LEU A 109 -12.42 -6.95 29.61
N HIS A 110 -12.63 -7.31 30.88
CA HIS A 110 -13.91 -7.83 31.32
C HIS A 110 -15.05 -6.81 31.02
N PRO A 111 -16.26 -7.23 30.61
CA PRO A 111 -17.34 -6.31 30.21
C PRO A 111 -17.69 -5.24 31.25
N VAL A 112 -17.56 -5.55 32.54
CA VAL A 112 -17.74 -4.58 33.62
C VAL A 112 -16.65 -3.50 33.58
N ARG A 113 -15.38 -3.86 33.34
CA ARG A 113 -14.27 -2.91 33.23
C ARG A 113 -14.35 -2.07 31.97
N GLN A 114 -14.83 -2.63 30.85
CA GLN A 114 -15.09 -1.87 29.62
C GLN A 114 -16.02 -0.69 29.87
N LYS A 115 -17.03 -0.85 30.75
CA LYS A 115 -17.95 0.25 31.14
C LYS A 115 -17.32 1.30 32.05
N LEU A 116 -16.14 1.03 32.64
CA LEU A 116 -15.46 1.91 33.59
C LEU A 116 -14.23 2.61 32.99
N VAL A 117 -13.87 2.31 31.74
CA VAL A 117 -12.71 2.87 31.06
C VAL A 117 -13.16 3.58 29.79
N ILE A 118 -12.55 4.73 29.52
CA ILE A 118 -12.67 5.40 28.23
C ILE A 118 -11.49 4.93 27.37
N PRO A 119 -11.72 4.17 26.29
CA PRO A 119 -10.63 3.68 25.47
C PRO A 119 -9.93 4.85 24.76
N VAL A 120 -8.60 4.77 24.65
CA VAL A 120 -7.79 5.81 23.99
C VAL A 120 -8.12 5.89 22.50
N GLU A 121 -8.25 4.73 21.87
CA GLU A 121 -8.76 4.60 20.50
C GLU A 121 -10.17 4.02 20.56
N LYS A 122 -11.12 4.65 19.86
CA LYS A 122 -12.49 4.15 19.81
C LYS A 122 -12.51 2.82 19.05
N PRO A 123 -13.12 1.75 19.61
CA PRO A 123 -13.24 0.47 18.91
C PRO A 123 -13.89 0.66 17.54
N TRP A 124 -13.39 -0.08 16.55
CA TRP A 124 -13.79 0.02 15.15
C TRP A 124 -15.31 -0.09 15.00
N GLU A 125 -15.92 -1.08 15.64
CA GLU A 125 -17.37 -1.31 15.53
C GLU A 125 -18.19 -0.12 16.03
N LYS A 126 -17.73 0.53 17.12
CA LYS A 126 -18.39 1.73 17.63
C LYS A 126 -18.20 2.92 16.68
N ARG A 127 -17.00 3.09 16.12
CA ARG A 127 -16.74 4.13 15.12
C ARG A 127 -17.58 3.93 13.86
N LEU A 128 -17.69 2.69 13.38
CA LEU A 128 -18.48 2.35 12.21
C LEU A 128 -19.98 2.58 12.46
N ALA A 129 -20.48 2.18 13.63
CA ALA A 129 -21.87 2.41 14.03
C ALA A 129 -22.20 3.91 14.11
N GLU A 130 -21.36 4.71 14.78
CA GLU A 130 -21.53 6.16 14.84
C GLU A 130 -21.47 6.79 13.44
N TRP A 131 -20.52 6.36 12.60
CA TRP A 131 -20.42 6.85 11.23
C TRP A 131 -21.66 6.51 10.40
N LYS A 132 -22.20 5.30 10.55
CA LYS A 132 -23.42 4.84 9.87
C LYS A 132 -24.66 5.64 10.31
N ASP A 133 -24.72 6.04 11.58
CA ASP A 133 -25.84 6.79 12.16
C ASP A 133 -25.86 8.27 11.74
N ILE A 134 -24.75 8.80 11.21
CA ILE A 134 -24.73 10.17 10.65
C ILE A 134 -25.65 10.24 9.44
N THR A 135 -26.82 10.85 9.65
CA THR A 135 -27.82 11.14 8.63
C THR A 135 -27.28 12.16 7.61
N TYR A 136 -27.65 11.98 6.35
CA TYR A 136 -27.33 12.91 5.28
C TYR A 136 -28.48 12.98 4.28
N VAL A 137 -28.53 14.08 3.53
CA VAL A 137 -29.49 14.26 2.43
C VAL A 137 -28.75 13.99 1.13
N GLY A 138 -29.10 12.88 0.47
CA GLY A 138 -28.61 12.55 -0.86
C GLY A 138 -29.28 13.40 -1.93
N LYS A 139 -28.88 13.20 -3.19
CA LYS A 139 -29.45 13.93 -4.31
C LYS A 139 -30.79 13.32 -4.72
N GLU A 140 -31.78 14.15 -5.04
CA GLU A 140 -33.11 13.68 -5.43
C GLU A 140 -33.09 12.84 -6.73
N PHE A 141 -34.04 11.91 -6.84
CA PHE A 141 -34.28 11.15 -8.07
C PHE A 141 -35.26 11.92 -8.96
N SER A 142 -34.85 12.28 -10.17
CA SER A 142 -35.78 12.79 -11.17
C SER A 142 -36.67 11.66 -11.72
N GLU A 143 -37.87 12.02 -12.18
CA GLU A 143 -38.88 11.06 -12.66
C GLU A 143 -38.40 10.17 -13.81
N ASN A 144 -37.45 10.65 -14.60
CA ASN A 144 -36.94 9.96 -15.79
C ASN A 144 -35.82 8.93 -15.50
N ILE A 145 -35.43 8.73 -14.25
CA ILE A 145 -34.37 7.78 -13.88
C ILE A 145 -34.99 6.38 -13.67
N PRO A 146 -34.41 5.32 -14.27
CA PRO A 146 -34.86 3.94 -14.01
C PRO A 146 -34.93 3.61 -12.52
N VAL A 147 -35.91 2.80 -12.13
CA VAL A 147 -36.03 2.29 -10.75
C VAL A 147 -35.17 1.04 -10.64
N ILE A 148 -33.99 1.17 -10.06
CA ILE A 148 -33.01 0.09 -9.86
C ILE A 148 -32.72 0.00 -8.36
N TYR A 149 -32.92 -1.19 -7.77
CA TYR A 149 -32.67 -1.43 -6.35
C TYR A 149 -31.44 -2.31 -6.11
N THR A 150 -30.66 -2.00 -5.07
CA THR A 150 -29.53 -2.80 -4.59
C THR A 150 -30.00 -3.95 -3.70
N LYS A 151 -29.12 -4.90 -3.38
CA LYS A 151 -29.35 -5.94 -2.36
C LYS A 151 -29.62 -5.35 -0.97
N LYS A 152 -29.05 -4.19 -0.67
CA LYS A 152 -29.30 -3.41 0.55
C LYS A 152 -30.67 -2.71 0.54
N GLY A 153 -31.37 -2.71 -0.59
CA GLY A 153 -32.71 -2.15 -0.75
C GLY A 153 -32.76 -0.67 -1.10
N GLU A 154 -31.62 -0.02 -1.36
CA GLU A 154 -31.60 1.39 -1.79
C GLU A 154 -31.79 1.52 -3.31
N ARG A 155 -32.33 2.64 -3.76
CA ARG A 155 -32.43 2.96 -5.19
C ARG A 155 -31.11 3.58 -5.65
N VAL A 156 -30.63 3.18 -6.83
CA VAL A 156 -29.42 3.74 -7.47
C VAL A 156 -29.72 4.26 -8.88
N ARG A 157 -28.82 5.08 -9.44
CA ARG A 157 -29.04 5.76 -10.73
C ARG A 157 -28.63 4.92 -11.94
N SER A 158 -27.75 3.93 -11.75
CA SER A 158 -27.24 3.11 -12.85
C SER A 158 -27.12 1.63 -12.48
N LYS A 159 -27.02 0.77 -13.52
CA LYS A 159 -26.74 -0.66 -13.34
C LYS A 159 -25.34 -0.88 -12.78
N SER A 160 -24.38 -0.06 -13.19
CA SER A 160 -22.98 -0.12 -12.75
C SER A 160 -22.86 0.19 -11.25
N GLU A 161 -23.56 1.23 -10.76
CA GLU A 161 -23.70 1.49 -9.32
C GLU A 161 -24.34 0.32 -8.57
N LYS A 162 -25.39 -0.30 -9.13
CA LYS A 162 -26.00 -1.49 -8.52
C LYS A 162 -24.97 -2.61 -8.36
N ILE A 163 -24.16 -2.88 -9.37
CA ILE A 163 -23.12 -3.92 -9.31
C ILE A 163 -22.12 -3.58 -8.20
N ILE A 164 -21.63 -2.34 -8.14
CA ILE A 164 -20.68 -1.90 -7.10
C ILE A 164 -21.28 -2.06 -5.69
N ALA A 165 -22.51 -1.57 -5.50
CA ALA A 165 -23.24 -1.65 -4.23
C ALA A 165 -23.51 -3.09 -3.79
N ASP A 166 -23.93 -3.94 -4.72
CA ASP A 166 -24.18 -5.36 -4.45
C ASP A 166 -22.87 -6.10 -4.11
N THR A 167 -21.75 -5.73 -4.73
CA THR A 167 -20.42 -6.27 -4.38
C THR A 167 -19.97 -5.80 -3.00
N PHE A 168 -20.23 -4.55 -2.60
CA PHE A 168 -20.00 -4.11 -1.23
C PHE A 168 -20.82 -4.91 -0.23
N TYR A 169 -22.12 -5.10 -0.51
CA TYR A 169 -23.02 -5.88 0.31
C TYR A 169 -22.52 -7.32 0.50
N ASP A 170 -22.14 -8.00 -0.59
CA ASP A 170 -21.66 -9.38 -0.55
C ASP A 170 -20.34 -9.53 0.22
N LEU A 171 -19.53 -8.47 0.30
CA LEU A 171 -18.27 -8.43 1.06
C LEU A 171 -18.43 -7.88 2.48
N GLY A 172 -19.64 -7.52 2.90
CA GLY A 172 -19.90 -6.94 4.22
C GLY A 172 -19.31 -5.53 4.41
N ILE A 173 -19.09 -4.79 3.32
CA ILE A 173 -18.57 -3.43 3.35
C ILE A 173 -19.73 -2.46 3.53
N GLU A 174 -19.69 -1.70 4.63
CA GLU A 174 -20.64 -0.62 4.85
C GLU A 174 -20.26 0.62 4.04
N TYR A 175 -21.28 1.24 3.43
CA TYR A 175 -21.14 2.44 2.61
C TYR A 175 -22.35 3.36 2.79
N LYS A 176 -22.14 4.62 2.39
CA LYS A 176 -23.19 5.62 2.16
C LYS A 176 -23.27 5.90 0.67
N TYR A 177 -24.46 5.82 0.10
CA TYR A 177 -24.73 6.12 -1.30
C TYR A 177 -25.01 7.61 -1.50
N GLU A 178 -24.32 8.26 -2.45
CA GLU A 178 -24.44 9.70 -2.73
C GLU A 178 -24.39 10.59 -1.47
N CYS A 179 -23.41 10.36 -0.59
CA CYS A 179 -23.22 11.20 0.59
C CYS A 179 -22.58 12.54 0.18
N PRO A 180 -23.16 13.70 0.57
CA PRO A 180 -22.65 15.01 0.17
C PRO A 180 -21.24 15.26 0.71
N LEU A 181 -20.37 15.78 -0.17
CA LEU A 181 -19.01 16.19 0.13
C LEU A 181 -18.80 17.65 -0.29
N ASN A 182 -18.32 18.49 0.62
CA ASN A 182 -18.05 19.89 0.32
C ASN A 182 -16.61 20.08 -0.17
N LEU A 183 -16.47 20.51 -1.42
CA LEU A 183 -15.19 20.88 -2.04
C LEU A 183 -15.03 22.41 -2.05
N LYS A 184 -13.91 22.91 -1.52
CA LYS A 184 -13.58 24.33 -1.51
C LYS A 184 -13.49 24.86 -2.94
N GLY A 185 -14.21 25.95 -3.22
CA GLY A 185 -14.26 26.59 -4.54
C GLY A 185 -15.17 25.92 -5.57
N VAL A 186 -15.79 24.78 -5.23
CA VAL A 186 -16.70 24.04 -6.13
C VAL A 186 -18.10 23.92 -5.54
N GLY A 187 -18.20 23.73 -4.21
CA GLY A 187 -19.46 23.50 -3.51
C GLY A 187 -19.67 22.02 -3.20
N THR A 188 -20.93 21.64 -2.99
CA THR A 188 -21.30 20.27 -2.64
C THR A 188 -21.29 19.36 -3.86
N VAL A 189 -20.49 18.30 -3.81
CA VAL A 189 -20.51 17.19 -4.78
C VAL A 189 -21.08 15.95 -4.11
N TYR A 190 -21.48 14.99 -4.93
CA TYR A 190 -22.01 13.70 -4.49
C TYR A 190 -21.14 12.63 -5.16
N PRO A 191 -20.17 12.07 -4.44
CA PRO A 191 -19.49 10.84 -4.83
C PRO A 191 -20.49 9.69 -4.82
N ASP A 192 -20.34 8.69 -5.69
CA ASP A 192 -21.31 7.59 -5.78
C ASP A 192 -21.39 6.81 -4.46
N PHE A 193 -20.22 6.54 -3.85
CA PHE A 193 -20.15 5.88 -2.56
C PHE A 193 -19.12 6.54 -1.64
N THR A 194 -19.44 6.61 -0.35
CA THR A 194 -18.50 6.95 0.72
C THR A 194 -18.35 5.74 1.64
N ILE A 195 -17.11 5.37 1.94
CA ILE A 195 -16.76 4.17 2.68
C ILE A 195 -15.83 4.57 3.82
N LEU A 196 -16.11 4.13 5.05
CA LEU A 196 -15.17 4.28 6.14
C LEU A 196 -14.17 3.12 6.09
N ARG A 197 -12.89 3.43 5.87
CA ARG A 197 -11.83 2.43 5.70
C ARG A 197 -11.23 2.04 7.04
N LYS A 198 -11.25 0.75 7.38
CA LYS A 198 -10.73 0.25 8.67
C LYS A 198 -9.24 0.51 8.87
N ARG A 199 -8.45 0.44 7.79
CA ARG A 199 -6.98 0.46 7.85
C ARG A 199 -6.39 1.79 8.39
N ASP A 200 -7.07 2.90 8.17
CA ASP A 200 -6.63 4.22 8.63
C ASP A 200 -7.75 5.07 9.22
N GLY A 201 -8.97 4.52 9.28
CA GLY A 201 -10.15 5.22 9.76
C GLY A 201 -10.59 6.37 8.86
N LYS A 202 -10.06 6.49 7.64
CA LYS A 202 -10.40 7.59 6.74
C LYS A 202 -11.64 7.26 5.93
N GLU A 203 -12.40 8.28 5.57
CA GLU A 203 -13.39 8.15 4.51
C GLU A 203 -12.68 8.05 3.16
N VAL A 204 -13.15 7.09 2.37
CA VAL A 204 -12.74 6.87 0.99
C VAL A 204 -13.96 7.08 0.12
N TYR A 205 -13.78 7.84 -0.95
CA TYR A 205 -14.83 8.18 -1.90
C TYR A 205 -14.66 7.34 -3.15
N TRP A 206 -15.73 6.73 -3.64
CA TRP A 206 -15.75 5.99 -4.90
C TRP A 206 -16.57 6.77 -5.93
N GLU A 207 -15.99 6.99 -7.10
CA GLU A 207 -16.61 7.63 -8.25
C GLU A 207 -16.54 6.67 -9.46
N HIS A 208 -17.65 6.52 -10.16
CA HIS A 208 -17.81 5.69 -11.33
C HIS A 208 -18.22 6.53 -12.54
N ASP A 209 -17.28 6.73 -13.46
CA ASP A 209 -17.47 7.48 -14.68
C ASP A 209 -17.94 6.57 -15.82
N GLY A 210 -19.25 6.61 -16.08
CA GLY A 210 -19.99 5.65 -16.91
C GLY A 210 -19.93 5.83 -18.44
N ARG A 211 -19.42 6.96 -18.92
CA ARG A 211 -19.58 7.38 -20.33
C ARG A 211 -18.31 8.03 -20.87
N MET A 212 -17.18 7.38 -20.68
CA MET A 212 -15.88 7.96 -21.06
C MET A 212 -15.64 8.07 -22.57
N ASP A 213 -16.51 7.48 -23.39
CA ASP A 213 -16.56 7.67 -24.85
C ASP A 213 -17.33 8.92 -25.30
N ASP A 214 -18.10 9.58 -24.42
CA ASP A 214 -18.70 10.89 -24.68
C ASP A 214 -17.69 11.99 -24.32
N PRO A 215 -17.19 12.78 -25.30
CA PRO A 215 -16.17 13.80 -25.05
C PRO A 215 -16.62 14.87 -24.06
N SER A 216 -17.91 15.24 -24.08
CA SER A 216 -18.47 16.27 -23.20
C SER A 216 -18.60 15.77 -21.75
N TYR A 217 -18.88 14.47 -21.59
CA TYR A 217 -18.91 13.81 -20.29
C TYR A 217 -17.50 13.64 -19.73
N ALA A 218 -16.56 13.14 -20.55
CA ALA A 218 -15.18 12.93 -20.15
C ALA A 218 -14.51 14.23 -19.68
N GLU A 219 -14.74 15.36 -20.36
CA GLU A 219 -14.25 16.67 -19.95
C GLU A 219 -14.78 17.07 -18.56
N LYS A 220 -16.05 16.79 -18.26
CA LYS A 220 -16.64 17.05 -16.94
C LYS A 220 -16.05 16.14 -15.86
N ALA A 221 -15.87 14.85 -16.17
CA ALA A 221 -15.24 13.89 -15.27
C ALA A 221 -13.81 14.34 -14.89
N VAL A 222 -13.01 14.75 -15.88
CA VAL A 222 -11.66 15.29 -15.65
C VAL A 222 -11.69 16.52 -14.73
N ARG A 223 -12.59 17.48 -14.98
CA ARG A 223 -12.75 18.66 -14.10
C ARG A 223 -13.16 18.28 -12.68
N LYS A 224 -14.05 17.30 -12.52
CA LYS A 224 -14.48 16.79 -11.21
C LYS A 224 -13.30 16.13 -10.47
N ILE A 225 -12.54 15.28 -11.13
CA ILE A 225 -11.33 14.66 -10.57
C ILE A 225 -10.28 15.71 -10.16
N ASN A 226 -10.02 16.71 -11.00
CA ASN A 226 -9.11 17.80 -10.64
C ASN A 226 -9.60 18.60 -9.42
N SER A 227 -10.92 18.77 -9.28
CA SER A 227 -11.52 19.43 -8.13
C SER A 227 -11.34 18.63 -6.84
N TYR A 228 -11.48 17.30 -6.91
CA TYR A 228 -11.15 16.40 -5.79
C TYR A 228 -9.69 16.55 -5.39
N ILE A 229 -8.76 16.48 -6.35
CA ILE A 229 -7.32 16.58 -6.13
C ILE A 229 -6.94 17.92 -5.49
N ALA A 230 -7.47 19.03 -6.00
CA ALA A 230 -7.25 20.37 -5.45
C ALA A 230 -7.74 20.52 -4.00
N ASN A 231 -8.63 19.62 -3.55
CA ASN A 231 -9.18 19.57 -2.20
C ASN A 231 -8.56 18.46 -1.32
N GLY A 232 -7.48 17.81 -1.78
CA GLY A 232 -6.79 16.78 -1.02
C GLY A 232 -7.40 15.38 -1.12
N TYR A 233 -8.28 15.16 -2.12
CA TYR A 233 -8.83 13.84 -2.45
C TYR A 233 -8.10 13.28 -3.66
N PHE A 234 -7.19 12.33 -3.44
CA PHE A 234 -6.27 11.82 -4.45
C PHE A 234 -6.68 10.43 -4.94
N PRO A 235 -6.76 10.22 -6.28
CA PRO A 235 -6.92 8.90 -6.85
C PRO A 235 -5.88 7.91 -6.31
N GLY A 236 -6.34 6.77 -5.79
CA GLY A 236 -5.49 5.73 -5.23
C GLY A 236 -5.16 5.87 -3.74
N ASP A 237 -5.57 6.96 -3.08
CA ASP A 237 -5.55 7.09 -1.61
C ASP A 237 -6.99 7.12 -1.06
N ASN A 238 -7.58 8.30 -0.94
CA ASN A 238 -8.92 8.54 -0.41
C ASN A 238 -9.97 8.77 -1.51
N LEU A 239 -9.59 8.71 -2.79
CA LEU A 239 -10.49 8.67 -3.93
C LEU A 239 -10.21 7.41 -4.76
N ILE A 240 -11.26 6.64 -5.04
CA ILE A 240 -11.26 5.51 -5.96
C ILE A 240 -12.06 5.94 -7.18
N VAL A 241 -11.45 5.86 -8.36
CA VAL A 241 -12.14 6.19 -9.63
C VAL A 241 -12.19 4.94 -10.49
N SER A 242 -13.36 4.66 -11.01
CA SER A 242 -13.62 3.56 -11.94
C SER A 242 -14.27 4.11 -13.21
N PHE A 243 -14.00 3.48 -14.35
CA PHE A 243 -14.39 3.99 -15.65
C PHE A 243 -15.07 2.90 -16.47
N GLU A 244 -16.04 3.29 -17.28
CA GLU A 244 -16.54 2.47 -18.37
C GLU A 244 -16.84 3.33 -19.61
N SER A 245 -16.99 2.64 -20.73
CA SER A 245 -17.46 3.22 -21.99
C SER A 245 -18.40 2.25 -22.68
N SER A 246 -19.08 2.68 -23.74
CA SER A 246 -19.95 1.79 -24.52
C SER A 246 -19.28 0.49 -25.00
N GLY A 247 -17.97 0.53 -25.28
CA GLY A 247 -17.18 -0.63 -25.71
C GLY A 247 -16.47 -1.41 -24.60
N ASN A 248 -16.37 -0.84 -23.39
CA ASN A 248 -15.68 -1.44 -22.25
C ASN A 248 -16.52 -1.28 -20.99
N VAL A 249 -17.37 -2.28 -20.73
CA VAL A 249 -18.29 -2.28 -19.59
C VAL A 249 -17.61 -2.62 -18.27
N LEU A 250 -18.16 -2.12 -17.17
CA LEU A 250 -17.68 -2.42 -15.82
C LEU A 250 -17.71 -3.93 -15.53
N ASN A 251 -16.57 -4.45 -15.03
CA ASN A 251 -16.38 -5.86 -14.72
C ASN A 251 -16.27 -6.08 -13.21
N ASP A 252 -17.10 -6.96 -12.65
CA ASP A 252 -17.08 -7.32 -11.22
C ASP A 252 -15.70 -7.79 -10.74
N ARG A 253 -14.92 -8.48 -11.58
CA ARG A 253 -13.53 -8.87 -11.23
C ARG A 253 -12.63 -7.66 -11.01
N ILE A 254 -12.83 -6.57 -11.76
CA ILE A 254 -12.06 -5.34 -11.61
C ILE A 254 -12.49 -4.63 -10.32
N ILE A 255 -13.80 -4.52 -10.07
CA ILE A 255 -14.33 -3.93 -8.82
C ILE A 255 -13.74 -4.65 -7.62
N LYS A 256 -13.81 -5.98 -7.58
CA LYS A 256 -13.24 -6.79 -6.48
C LYS A 256 -11.74 -6.51 -6.30
N LYS A 257 -10.96 -6.46 -7.38
CA LYS A 257 -9.53 -6.10 -7.30
C LYS A 257 -9.30 -4.70 -6.71
N MET A 258 -10.12 -3.72 -7.10
CA MET A 258 -10.04 -2.36 -6.56
C MET A 258 -10.40 -2.33 -5.07
N ILE A 259 -11.46 -3.05 -4.66
CA ILE A 259 -11.86 -3.20 -3.26
C ILE A 259 -10.71 -3.80 -2.44
N PHE A 260 -10.15 -4.93 -2.88
CA PHE A 260 -9.03 -5.57 -2.20
C PHE A 260 -7.81 -4.68 -2.08
N LYS A 261 -7.55 -3.80 -3.05
CA LYS A 261 -6.39 -2.91 -3.03
C LYS A 261 -6.59 -1.67 -2.17
N TYR A 262 -7.77 -1.05 -2.24
CA TYR A 262 -7.98 0.32 -1.74
C TYR A 262 -8.83 0.39 -0.46
N ILE A 263 -9.61 -0.66 -0.16
CA ILE A 263 -10.51 -0.69 1.00
C ILE A 263 -9.99 -1.60 2.10
N PHE A 264 -9.56 -2.81 1.76
CA PHE A 264 -8.86 -3.69 2.69
C PHE A 264 -7.41 -3.22 2.90
#